data_AF-A0A5P9PGV0-F1
#
_entry.id   AF-A0A5P9PGV0-F1
#
_cell.length_a   1.000
_cell.length_b   1.000
_cell.length_c   1.000
_cell.angle_alpha   90.00
_cell.angle_beta   90.00
_cell.angle_gamma   90.00
#
_symmetry.space_group_name_H-M   'P 1'
#
loop_
_entity.id
_entity.type
_entity.pdbx_description
1 polymer ?
#
loop_
_entity_poly.entity_id
_entity_poly.type
_entity_poly.pdbx_seq_one_letter_code
_entity_poly.pdbx_strand_id
1 'polypeptide(L)'
;MVSESGAGESSPRVHVSYASDSPEHQALVIDFITFLRGEAGVDARLDVWAGDIRRDRVAWTVEQFESSDFILVIASPEYGRLGDGVLAGLENALINNRIGRDLADATRRILPVLLPGRSAEEIPPALCAYSATYYPIHEFTLDGVRGLLRVLHGAPEHVMPPLGTFLPPVPGAEPILVVKDQQPPSPAPRLRAGCEAAIGGRRYLVHGDLFEERTTPDGAAVHRYARALRLGSPHQHVWLRQVEVRQETPTVATALAALTRERDLLAAPTGQRRGMPRLLELAEDAETTTLATAWPSSRSGGPCDTLDLFLPDPGEIPDGLRITGFLRALAGLCHLLAVMHDRNTPHRYLSPAGIFRHDDGRLALRDLGLAAAPFEPGEGPSAYRAPEQGRRRPGQVGPWTDVYQVAAVVYHLATGHSPTRSNPVPLRAFALALPPETAAAVDAGLATDTAGRPSVADLAVALERAG
;
A
#
# COMPACT_ATOMS: atom_id res chain seq x y z
N MET A 1 48.51 15.75 28.74
CA MET A 1 48.36 16.12 27.31
C MET A 1 47.55 15.02 26.63
N VAL A 2 46.24 15.16 26.67
CA VAL A 2 45.31 14.42 25.83
C VAL A 2 44.46 15.51 25.18
N SER A 3 44.56 15.58 23.87
CA SER A 3 43.94 16.58 23.02
C SER A 3 42.44 16.30 22.95
N GLU A 4 41.62 17.16 23.57
CA GLU A 4 40.20 17.24 23.23
C GLU A 4 40.07 18.06 21.93
N SER A 5 39.80 17.34 20.86
CA SER A 5 39.42 17.86 19.56
C SER A 5 38.15 18.70 19.69
N GLY A 6 38.24 20.00 19.37
CA GLY A 6 37.07 20.87 19.22
C GLY A 6 36.14 20.33 18.14
N ALA A 7 34.89 20.06 18.50
CA ALA A 7 33.80 19.92 17.56
C ALA A 7 33.59 21.30 16.91
N GLY A 8 33.98 21.44 15.65
CA GLY A 8 33.79 22.68 14.90
C GLY A 8 32.30 23.00 14.79
N GLU A 9 31.92 24.23 15.12
CA GLU A 9 30.60 24.82 14.82
C GLU A 9 30.41 24.86 13.30
N SER A 10 29.86 23.80 12.71
CA SER A 10 29.43 23.81 11.31
C SER A 10 28.00 24.33 11.23
N SER A 11 27.79 25.44 10.50
CA SER A 11 26.45 25.95 10.20
C SER A 11 25.60 24.87 9.51
N PRO A 12 24.32 24.69 9.90
CA PRO A 12 23.44 23.71 9.28
C PRO A 12 23.23 24.06 7.81
N ARG A 13 23.36 23.06 6.93
CA ARG A 13 23.14 23.22 5.50
C ARG A 13 21.68 22.98 5.16
N VAL A 14 21.09 23.94 4.48
CA VAL A 14 19.65 23.96 4.22
C VAL A 14 19.40 24.15 2.73
N HIS A 15 18.57 23.31 2.13
CA HIS A 15 18.05 23.55 0.79
C HIS A 15 16.64 24.13 0.87
N VAL A 16 16.36 25.12 0.02
CA VAL A 16 15.07 25.83 0.01
C VAL A 16 14.31 25.42 -1.24
N SER A 17 13.16 24.80 -1.03
CA SER A 17 12.22 24.38 -2.06
C SER A 17 10.99 25.29 -2.02
N TYR A 18 10.69 25.91 -3.15
CA TYR A 18 9.65 26.92 -3.29
C TYR A 18 9.11 26.95 -4.72
N ALA A 19 7.87 27.41 -4.91
CA ALA A 19 7.25 27.54 -6.22
C ALA A 19 7.40 28.97 -6.75
N SER A 20 7.35 29.11 -8.07
CA SER A 20 7.48 30.40 -8.75
C SER A 20 6.11 31.08 -8.94
N ASP A 21 5.39 31.34 -7.84
CA ASP A 21 4.01 31.88 -7.88
C ASP A 21 3.91 33.30 -8.44
N SER A 22 4.61 34.26 -7.82
CA SER A 22 4.57 35.67 -8.21
C SER A 22 5.92 36.35 -7.97
N PRO A 23 6.25 37.43 -8.69
CA PRO A 23 7.47 38.20 -8.45
C PRO A 23 7.62 38.66 -7.00
N GLU A 24 6.52 39.03 -6.35
CA GLU A 24 6.47 39.42 -4.94
C GLU A 24 6.77 38.24 -4.01
N HIS A 25 6.24 37.05 -4.30
CA HIS A 25 6.56 35.84 -3.54
C HIS A 25 8.03 35.46 -3.69
N GLN A 26 8.56 35.50 -4.92
CA GLN A 26 9.97 35.21 -5.19
C GLN A 26 10.89 36.19 -4.46
N ALA A 27 10.58 37.50 -4.50
CA ALA A 27 11.33 38.51 -3.75
C ALA A 27 11.30 38.22 -2.24
N LEU A 28 10.13 37.89 -1.70
CA LEU A 28 9.98 37.57 -0.27
C LEU A 28 10.79 36.33 0.15
N VAL A 29 10.84 35.30 -0.70
CA VAL A 29 11.69 34.11 -0.46
C VAL A 29 13.16 34.50 -0.48
N ILE A 30 13.60 35.27 -1.49
CA ILE A 30 14.99 35.74 -1.60
C ILE A 30 15.38 36.56 -0.37
N ASP A 31 14.53 37.48 0.09
CA ASP A 31 14.78 38.30 1.29
C ASP A 31 14.88 37.43 2.55
N PHE A 32 13.96 36.48 2.72
CA PHE A 32 13.98 35.54 3.84
C PHE A 32 15.26 34.71 3.89
N ILE A 33 15.69 34.15 2.75
CA ILE A 33 16.89 33.31 2.71
C ILE A 33 18.15 34.17 2.85
N THR A 34 18.17 35.39 2.32
CA THR A 34 19.26 36.36 2.54
C THR A 34 19.40 36.64 4.03
N PHE A 35 18.30 36.86 4.73
CA PHE A 35 18.27 37.03 6.19
C PHE A 35 18.80 35.78 6.93
N LEU A 36 18.34 34.58 6.58
CA LEU A 36 18.81 33.34 7.22
C LEU A 36 20.33 33.14 7.08
N ARG A 37 20.89 33.49 5.91
CA ARG A 37 22.33 33.41 5.66
C ARG A 37 23.11 34.50 6.39
N GLY A 38 22.67 35.75 6.27
CA GLY A 38 23.42 36.92 6.74
C GLY A 38 23.34 37.13 8.26
N GLU A 39 22.16 36.98 8.83
CA GLU A 39 21.89 37.31 10.23
C GLU A 39 21.80 36.06 11.12
N ALA A 40 21.26 34.95 10.59
CA ALA A 40 21.00 33.75 11.39
C ALA A 40 22.06 32.63 11.27
N GLY A 41 23.09 32.82 10.45
CA GLY A 41 24.22 31.90 10.35
C GLY A 41 23.90 30.52 9.77
N VAL A 42 22.84 30.40 8.96
CA VAL A 42 22.41 29.16 8.30
C VAL A 42 22.99 29.09 6.87
N ASP A 43 23.60 27.97 6.45
CA ASP A 43 24.02 27.78 5.04
C ASP A 43 22.81 27.42 4.17
N ALA A 44 21.88 28.36 4.00
CA ALA A 44 20.67 28.19 3.21
C ALA A 44 20.94 28.42 1.71
N ARG A 45 20.68 27.43 0.87
CA ARG A 45 20.99 27.44 -0.57
C ARG A 45 19.73 27.53 -1.40
N LEU A 46 19.69 28.54 -2.26
CA LEU A 46 18.63 28.81 -3.22
C LEU A 46 19.21 28.74 -4.63
N ASP A 47 18.42 28.28 -5.60
CA ASP A 47 18.85 28.10 -7.00
C ASP A 47 19.25 29.42 -7.66
N VAL A 48 18.64 30.55 -7.30
CA VAL A 48 18.98 31.90 -7.80
C VAL A 48 20.43 32.30 -7.55
N TRP A 49 21.08 31.76 -6.50
CA TRP A 49 22.49 32.04 -6.18
C TRP A 49 23.45 30.94 -6.62
N ALA A 50 22.94 29.87 -7.25
CA ALA A 50 23.78 28.77 -7.78
C ALA A 50 24.52 29.14 -9.08
N GLY A 51 24.26 30.32 -9.66
CA GLY A 51 25.05 31.01 -10.68
C GLY A 51 24.74 30.67 -12.14
N ASP A 52 25.19 31.54 -13.06
CA ASP A 52 25.05 31.47 -14.54
C ASP A 52 25.83 30.31 -15.22
N ILE A 53 26.21 29.30 -14.45
CA ILE A 53 26.94 28.14 -14.95
C ILE A 53 25.93 27.15 -15.51
N ARG A 54 26.03 26.81 -16.80
CA ARG A 54 25.20 25.78 -17.44
C ARG A 54 25.32 24.45 -16.67
N ARG A 55 24.25 24.08 -15.97
CA ARG A 55 24.13 22.83 -15.19
C ARG A 55 22.77 22.19 -15.43
N ASP A 56 22.70 20.89 -15.22
CA ASP A 56 21.44 20.17 -15.17
C ASP A 56 20.73 20.51 -13.84
N ARG A 57 19.58 21.20 -13.94
CA ARG A 57 18.81 21.64 -12.77
C ARG A 57 18.23 20.46 -11.98
N VAL A 58 17.85 19.38 -12.67
CA VAL A 58 17.29 18.18 -12.04
C VAL A 58 18.37 17.47 -11.22
N ALA A 59 19.55 17.25 -11.81
CA ALA A 59 20.65 16.62 -11.11
C ALA A 59 21.11 17.44 -9.89
N TRP A 60 21.17 18.76 -10.02
CA TRP A 60 21.54 19.66 -8.93
C TRP A 60 20.50 19.65 -7.79
N THR A 61 19.21 19.68 -8.09
CA THR A 61 18.15 19.58 -7.08
C THR A 61 18.23 18.27 -6.31
N VAL A 62 18.42 17.13 -7.00
CA VAL A 62 18.61 15.82 -6.34
C VAL A 62 19.82 15.86 -5.39
N GLU A 63 20.96 16.40 -5.84
CA GLU A 63 22.15 16.56 -5.00
C GLU A 63 21.91 17.45 -3.77
N GLN A 64 21.17 18.56 -3.91
CA GLN A 64 20.84 19.42 -2.77
C GLN A 64 19.92 18.72 -1.77
N PHE A 65 18.96 17.92 -2.23
CA PHE A 65 18.06 17.13 -1.37
C PHE A 65 18.80 16.06 -0.56
N GLU A 66 19.84 15.46 -1.13
CA GLU A 66 20.66 14.46 -0.46
C GLU A 66 21.67 15.07 0.52
N SER A 67 22.35 16.14 0.09
CA SER A 67 23.50 16.71 0.80
C SER A 67 23.17 17.82 1.81
N SER A 68 21.90 18.20 1.95
CA SER A 68 21.46 19.18 2.96
C SER A 68 20.94 18.48 4.22
N ASP A 69 21.22 19.07 5.37
CA ASP A 69 20.73 18.59 6.67
C ASP A 69 19.21 18.72 6.75
N PHE A 70 18.71 19.87 6.28
CA PHE A 70 17.28 20.20 6.26
C PHE A 70 16.82 20.71 4.89
N ILE A 71 15.53 20.51 4.61
CA ILE A 71 14.83 21.05 3.45
C ILE A 71 13.74 22.00 3.97
N LEU A 72 13.80 23.28 3.62
CA LEU A 72 12.70 24.22 3.90
C LEU A 72 11.75 24.20 2.73
N VAL A 73 10.47 23.91 3.01
CA VAL A 73 9.40 23.98 2.03
C VAL A 73 8.64 25.27 2.28
N ILE A 74 8.79 26.25 1.38
CA ILE A 74 8.08 27.51 1.50
C ILE A 74 6.65 27.33 0.99
N ALA A 75 5.67 27.48 1.88
CA ALA A 75 4.26 27.35 1.52
C ALA A 75 3.81 28.47 0.58
N SER A 76 3.14 28.08 -0.51
CA SER A 76 2.51 28.98 -1.47
C SER A 76 1.31 28.30 -2.16
N PRO A 77 0.35 29.06 -2.71
CA PRO A 77 -0.82 28.49 -3.38
C PRO A 77 -0.49 27.57 -4.55
N GLU A 78 0.56 27.82 -5.33
CA GLU A 78 0.98 26.90 -6.39
C GLU A 78 1.76 25.70 -5.86
N TYR A 79 2.57 25.88 -4.80
CA TYR A 79 3.29 24.76 -4.19
C TYR A 79 2.32 23.74 -3.56
N GLY A 80 1.26 24.21 -2.89
CA GLY A 80 0.19 23.37 -2.34
C GLY A 80 -0.67 22.69 -3.41
N ARG A 81 -0.81 23.30 -4.60
CA ARG A 81 -1.47 22.72 -5.77
C ARG A 81 -0.51 21.84 -6.57
N LEU A 82 -0.08 20.71 -5.99
CA LEU A 82 0.51 19.56 -6.69
C LEU A 82 1.42 19.91 -7.90
N GLY A 83 2.36 20.84 -7.72
CA GLY A 83 3.48 21.16 -8.62
C GLY A 83 3.22 21.00 -10.12
N ASP A 84 2.51 21.95 -10.75
CA ASP A 84 2.25 21.96 -12.20
C ASP A 84 3.51 22.20 -13.08
N GLY A 85 4.68 22.45 -12.47
CA GLY A 85 5.97 22.61 -13.15
C GLY A 85 6.90 21.40 -12.97
N VAL A 86 7.71 21.09 -13.99
CA VAL A 86 8.64 19.92 -14.00
C VAL A 86 9.53 19.84 -12.75
N LEU A 87 10.03 20.98 -12.26
CA LEU A 87 10.91 21.01 -11.09
C LEU A 87 10.15 20.92 -9.77
N ALA A 88 9.03 21.65 -9.62
CA ALA A 88 8.17 21.57 -8.44
C ALA A 88 7.52 20.17 -8.30
N GLY A 89 7.15 19.55 -9.42
CA GLY A 89 6.68 18.17 -9.46
C GLY A 89 7.76 17.16 -9.06
N LEU A 90 9.01 17.36 -9.48
CA LEU A 90 10.15 16.55 -9.04
C LEU A 90 10.41 16.70 -7.54
N GLU A 91 10.46 17.92 -7.00
CA GLU A 91 10.70 18.17 -5.58
C GLU A 91 9.59 17.56 -4.72
N ASN A 92 8.32 17.69 -5.14
CA ASN A 92 7.21 17.00 -4.49
C ASN A 92 7.34 15.47 -4.55
N ALA A 93 7.79 14.91 -5.68
CA ALA A 93 8.05 13.47 -5.78
C ALA A 93 9.19 13.01 -4.84
N LEU A 94 10.26 13.79 -4.73
CA LEU A 94 11.37 13.53 -3.80
C LEU A 94 10.92 13.58 -2.33
N ILE A 95 10.13 14.61 -1.97
CA ILE A 95 9.52 14.74 -0.63
C ILE A 95 8.65 13.53 -0.33
N ASN A 96 7.72 13.19 -1.23
CA ASN A 96 6.78 12.07 -1.04
C ASN A 96 7.50 10.72 -0.95
N ASN A 97 8.52 10.49 -1.77
CA ASN A 97 9.33 9.27 -1.71
C ASN A 97 10.05 9.15 -0.36
N ARG A 98 10.62 10.26 0.16
CA ARG A 98 11.26 10.25 1.48
C ARG A 98 10.29 9.96 2.60
N ILE A 99 9.12 10.57 2.58
CA ILE A 99 8.03 10.33 3.53
C ILE A 99 7.61 8.85 3.50
N GLY A 100 7.46 8.28 2.30
CA GLY A 100 7.11 6.87 2.14
C GLY A 100 8.19 5.90 2.65
N ARG A 101 9.47 6.28 2.55
CA ARG A 101 10.61 5.47 2.99
C ARG A 101 10.81 5.50 4.52
N ASP A 102 10.83 6.70 5.09
CA ASP A 102 11.02 6.92 6.53
C ASP A 102 10.31 8.20 6.94
N LEU A 103 9.08 8.06 7.42
CA LEU A 103 8.27 9.18 7.88
C LEU A 103 8.96 9.97 9.00
N ALA A 104 9.64 9.29 9.92
CA ALA A 104 10.23 9.95 11.09
C ALA A 104 11.45 10.80 10.69
N ASP A 105 12.34 10.28 9.85
CA ASP A 105 13.47 11.06 9.31
C ASP A 105 12.96 12.20 8.40
N ALA A 106 11.99 11.92 7.52
CA ALA A 106 11.44 12.90 6.61
C ALA A 106 10.77 14.06 7.36
N THR A 107 9.92 13.79 8.36
CA THR A 107 9.27 14.81 9.19
C THR A 107 10.29 15.63 9.99
N ARG A 108 11.42 15.03 10.42
CA ARG A 108 12.49 15.75 11.12
C ARG A 108 13.27 16.69 10.19
N ARG A 109 13.48 16.31 8.93
CA ARG A 109 14.36 17.03 8.00
C ARG A 109 13.62 18.00 7.08
N ILE A 110 12.36 17.74 6.76
CA ILE A 110 11.56 18.56 5.84
C ILE A 110 10.68 19.47 6.67
N LEU A 111 10.99 20.77 6.65
CA LEU A 111 10.40 21.77 7.53
C LEU A 111 9.50 22.70 6.71
N PRO A 112 8.17 22.65 6.87
CA PRO A 112 7.27 23.58 6.22
C PRO A 112 7.38 24.97 6.84
N VAL A 113 7.64 25.98 6.03
CA VAL A 113 7.79 27.39 6.47
C VAL A 113 6.68 28.23 5.85
N LEU A 114 6.02 29.01 6.70
CA LEU A 114 4.92 29.88 6.31
C LEU A 114 5.35 31.34 6.43
N LEU A 115 5.57 32.01 5.30
CA LEU A 115 5.99 33.42 5.24
C LEU A 115 4.81 34.39 5.53
N PRO A 116 5.08 35.68 5.78
CA PRO A 116 4.04 36.63 6.16
C PRO A 116 2.89 36.69 5.15
N GLY A 117 1.64 36.64 5.65
CA GLY A 117 0.42 36.74 4.84
C GLY A 117 -0.03 35.43 4.17
N ARG A 118 0.63 34.30 4.45
CA ARG A 118 0.28 32.98 3.90
C ARG A 118 -0.57 32.15 4.86
N SER A 119 -1.30 31.16 4.32
CA SER A 119 -2.13 30.22 5.10
C SER A 119 -1.51 28.83 5.24
N ALA A 120 -1.76 28.14 6.35
CA ALA A 120 -1.34 26.75 6.54
C ALA A 120 -1.98 25.78 5.52
N GLU A 121 -3.10 26.16 4.91
CA GLU A 121 -3.75 25.42 3.81
C GLU A 121 -2.90 25.37 2.53
N GLU A 122 -1.92 26.26 2.40
CA GLU A 122 -0.98 26.33 1.27
C GLU A 122 0.20 25.36 1.45
N ILE A 123 0.32 24.71 2.61
CA ILE A 123 1.31 23.66 2.85
C ILE A 123 0.85 22.38 2.14
N PRO A 124 1.73 21.67 1.40
CA PRO A 124 1.40 20.40 0.78
C PRO A 124 0.72 19.41 1.75
N PRO A 125 -0.39 18.76 1.35
CA PRO A 125 -1.09 17.80 2.21
C PRO A 125 -0.20 16.68 2.76
N ALA A 126 0.83 16.28 2.00
CA ALA A 126 1.81 15.27 2.40
C ALA A 126 2.63 15.67 3.64
N LEU A 127 2.76 16.96 3.93
CA LEU A 127 3.47 17.48 5.11
C LEU A 127 2.54 17.64 6.33
N CYS A 128 1.27 17.26 6.20
CA CYS A 128 0.33 17.10 7.30
C CYS A 128 0.22 18.32 8.23
N ALA A 129 -0.01 19.52 7.69
CA ALA A 129 -0.04 20.78 8.45
C ALA A 129 -0.97 20.81 9.70
N TYR A 130 -1.96 19.93 9.77
CA TYR A 130 -2.87 19.82 10.92
C TYR A 130 -2.43 18.83 12.00
N SER A 131 -1.42 17.99 11.74
CA SER A 131 -0.93 16.99 12.69
C SER A 131 0.60 17.00 12.87
N ALA A 132 1.33 17.73 12.03
CA ALA A 132 2.77 17.94 12.13
C ALA A 132 3.11 19.43 12.32
N THR A 133 4.25 19.71 12.95
CA THR A 133 4.72 21.07 13.21
C THR A 133 5.16 21.78 11.92
N TYR A 134 4.74 23.03 11.76
CA TYR A 134 5.25 23.96 10.74
C TYR A 134 5.73 25.26 11.39
N TYR A 135 6.48 26.07 10.65
CA TYR A 135 7.17 27.25 11.18
C TYR A 135 6.60 28.54 10.57
N PRO A 136 5.65 29.22 11.24
CA PRO A 136 5.17 30.53 10.82
C PRO A 136 6.20 31.62 11.10
N ILE A 137 6.53 32.40 10.08
CA ILE A 137 7.45 33.53 10.15
C ILE A 137 6.65 34.80 9.86
N HIS A 138 6.43 35.61 10.90
CA HIS A 138 5.68 36.87 10.78
C HIS A 138 6.57 38.05 10.42
N GLU A 139 7.83 38.03 10.86
CA GLU A 139 8.82 39.07 10.62
C GLU A 139 10.21 38.44 10.46
N PHE A 140 11.05 39.03 9.61
CA PHE A 140 12.43 38.56 9.37
C PHE A 140 13.39 39.16 10.41
N THR A 141 13.25 38.66 11.64
CA THR A 141 14.12 39.01 12.78
C THR A 141 14.57 37.72 13.47
N LEU A 142 15.67 37.77 14.24
CA LEU A 142 16.17 36.59 14.97
C LEU A 142 15.14 36.03 15.97
N ASP A 143 14.28 36.90 16.51
CA ASP A 143 13.15 36.51 17.35
C ASP A 143 12.06 35.81 16.52
N GLY A 144 11.70 36.40 15.37
CA GLY A 144 10.68 35.85 14.46
C GLY A 144 11.01 34.47 13.89
N VAL A 145 12.30 34.15 13.68
CA VAL A 145 12.75 32.83 13.21
C VAL A 145 13.18 31.88 14.32
N ARG A 146 13.08 32.27 15.61
CA ARG A 146 13.64 31.51 16.73
C ARG A 146 13.19 30.06 16.76
N GLY A 147 11.91 29.80 16.50
CA GLY A 147 11.35 28.44 16.46
C GLY A 147 12.03 27.56 15.41
N LEU A 148 12.31 28.11 14.23
CA LEU A 148 13.02 27.42 13.16
C LEU A 148 14.50 27.20 13.52
N LEU A 149 15.16 28.21 14.07
CA LEU A 149 16.59 28.12 14.47
C LEU A 149 16.83 27.06 15.55
N ARG A 150 15.92 26.90 16.51
CA ARG A 150 16.01 25.84 17.53
C ARG A 150 16.12 24.45 16.90
N VAL A 151 15.40 24.22 15.80
CA VAL A 151 15.43 22.94 15.09
C VAL A 151 16.68 22.80 14.25
N LEU A 152 17.05 23.85 13.50
CA LEU A 152 18.24 23.84 12.65
C LEU A 152 19.54 23.67 13.46
N HIS A 153 19.62 24.22 14.67
CA HIS A 153 20.78 24.12 15.55
C HIS A 153 20.68 23.00 16.60
N GLY A 154 19.57 22.25 16.64
CA GLY A 154 19.39 21.17 17.61
C GLY A 154 19.26 21.60 19.07
N ALA A 155 18.83 22.84 19.32
CA ALA A 155 18.66 23.43 20.66
C ALA A 155 17.16 23.60 20.99
N PRO A 156 16.49 22.57 21.55
CA PRO A 156 15.06 22.64 21.85
C PRO A 156 14.74 23.68 22.92
N GLU A 157 13.55 24.29 22.86
CA GLU A 157 13.09 25.28 23.85
C GLU A 157 13.00 24.69 25.26
N HIS A 158 12.51 23.46 25.34
CA HIS A 158 12.32 22.74 26.57
C HIS A 158 13.23 21.52 26.56
N VAL A 159 14.24 21.53 27.43
CA VAL A 159 15.13 20.38 27.62
C VAL A 159 14.43 19.40 28.55
N MET A 160 14.44 18.11 28.19
CA MET A 160 13.91 17.06 29.05
C MET A 160 14.63 17.12 30.41
N PRO A 161 13.90 17.29 31.53
CA PRO A 161 14.54 17.34 32.84
C PRO A 161 15.23 15.99 33.13
N PRO A 162 16.31 15.98 33.93
CA PRO A 162 16.98 14.74 34.28
C PRO A 162 16.00 13.79 34.96
N LEU A 163 16.04 12.52 34.55
CA LEU A 163 15.24 11.49 35.20
C LEU A 163 15.67 11.38 36.66
N GLY A 164 14.71 11.48 37.59
CA GLY A 164 14.97 11.27 39.02
C GLY A 164 15.46 9.85 39.31
N THR A 165 16.00 9.64 40.51
CA THR A 165 16.42 8.30 40.95
C THR A 165 15.23 7.34 40.89
N PHE A 166 15.38 6.25 40.13
CA PHE A 166 14.39 5.17 40.14
C PHE A 166 14.25 4.63 41.57
N LEU A 167 13.10 4.86 42.18
CA LEU A 167 12.74 4.23 43.44
C LEU A 167 12.12 2.86 43.10
N PRO A 168 12.76 1.73 43.44
CA PRO A 168 12.13 0.43 43.27
C PRO A 168 10.82 0.39 44.09
N PRO A 169 9.85 -0.46 43.72
CA PRO A 169 8.63 -0.63 44.48
C PRO A 169 8.96 -0.91 45.96
N VAL A 170 8.26 -0.20 46.86
CA VAL A 170 8.41 -0.36 48.31
C VAL A 170 8.26 -1.85 48.65
N PRO A 171 9.23 -2.48 49.34
CA PRO A 171 9.09 -3.86 49.79
C PRO A 171 7.81 -4.01 50.63
N GLY A 172 6.85 -4.79 50.13
CA GLY A 172 5.56 -5.02 50.79
C GLY A 172 4.32 -4.56 50.02
N ALA A 173 4.48 -3.84 48.91
CA ALA A 173 3.42 -3.73 47.91
C ALA A 173 3.81 -4.62 46.73
N GLU A 174 3.28 -5.84 46.68
CA GLU A 174 3.27 -6.57 45.42
C GLU A 174 2.67 -5.63 44.36
N PRO A 175 3.31 -5.46 43.19
CA PRO A 175 2.67 -4.76 42.11
C PRO A 175 1.35 -5.49 41.88
N ILE A 176 0.23 -4.82 42.15
CA ILE A 176 -1.06 -5.29 41.67
C ILE A 176 -0.94 -5.12 40.16
N LEU A 177 -0.48 -6.18 39.48
CA LEU A 177 -0.82 -6.37 38.09
C LEU A 177 -2.34 -6.47 38.13
N VAL A 178 -3.02 -5.36 37.88
CA VAL A 178 -4.39 -5.42 37.41
C VAL A 178 -4.27 -5.99 36.00
N VAL A 179 -3.97 -7.29 35.91
CA VAL A 179 -4.64 -8.12 34.93
C VAL A 179 -6.09 -7.85 35.29
N LYS A 180 -6.75 -6.97 34.53
CA LYS A 180 -8.18 -7.14 34.41
C LYS A 180 -8.27 -8.57 33.92
N ASP A 181 -8.65 -9.49 34.81
CA ASP A 181 -9.34 -10.71 34.47
C ASP A 181 -10.64 -10.25 33.79
N GLN A 182 -10.49 -9.64 32.62
CA GLN A 182 -11.46 -9.80 31.58
C GLN A 182 -11.26 -11.27 31.25
N GLN A 183 -12.03 -12.11 31.93
CA GLN A 183 -12.31 -13.44 31.44
C GLN A 183 -12.49 -13.28 29.93
N PRO A 184 -11.59 -13.85 29.11
CA PRO A 184 -11.58 -13.57 27.69
C PRO A 184 -13.02 -13.79 27.23
N PRO A 185 -13.63 -12.81 26.53
CA PRO A 185 -15.04 -12.89 26.18
C PRO A 185 -15.26 -14.27 25.58
N SER A 186 -16.24 -15.01 26.11
CA SER A 186 -16.55 -16.35 25.61
C SER A 186 -16.56 -16.29 24.08
N PRO A 187 -15.80 -17.16 23.39
CA PRO A 187 -15.54 -16.98 21.98
C PRO A 187 -16.88 -16.94 21.24
N ALA A 188 -17.17 -15.78 20.67
CA ALA A 188 -18.41 -15.53 19.96
C ALA A 188 -18.31 -16.09 18.54
N PRO A 189 -19.43 -16.42 17.88
CA PRO A 189 -19.40 -16.82 16.48
C PRO A 189 -18.96 -15.66 15.57
N ARG A 190 -19.14 -14.41 16.01
CA ARG A 190 -18.79 -13.22 15.24
C ARG A 190 -17.27 -12.98 15.19
N LEU A 191 -16.73 -12.81 13.99
CA LEU A 191 -15.31 -12.51 13.80
C LEU A 191 -14.96 -11.10 14.30
N ARG A 192 -13.87 -10.99 15.08
CA ARG A 192 -13.27 -9.72 15.50
C ARG A 192 -11.76 -9.85 15.48
N ALA A 193 -11.08 -8.87 14.88
CA ALA A 193 -9.61 -8.84 14.85
C ALA A 193 -9.02 -8.96 16.26
N GLY A 194 -8.07 -9.88 16.43
CA GLY A 194 -7.40 -10.13 17.72
C GLY A 194 -8.20 -10.95 18.73
N CYS A 195 -9.38 -11.45 18.39
CA CYS A 195 -10.21 -12.25 19.30
C CYS A 195 -10.25 -13.73 18.90
N GLU A 196 -10.56 -14.60 19.88
CA GLU A 196 -11.00 -15.98 19.59
C GLU A 196 -12.47 -15.97 19.13
N ALA A 197 -12.75 -16.69 18.04
CA ALA A 197 -14.09 -16.95 17.54
C ALA A 197 -14.41 -18.45 17.61
N ALA A 198 -15.65 -18.80 17.97
CA ALA A 198 -16.14 -20.17 17.98
C ALA A 198 -17.09 -20.40 16.80
N ILE A 199 -16.65 -21.19 15.82
CA ILE A 199 -17.34 -21.37 14.53
C ILE A 199 -17.48 -22.86 14.30
N GLY A 200 -18.71 -23.36 14.12
CA GLY A 200 -18.95 -24.80 13.86
C GLY A 200 -18.34 -25.73 14.92
N GLY A 201 -18.31 -25.31 16.19
CA GLY A 201 -17.71 -26.07 17.29
C GLY A 201 -16.17 -26.06 17.35
N ARG A 202 -15.50 -25.26 16.51
CA ARG A 202 -14.04 -25.08 16.49
C ARG A 202 -13.67 -23.68 16.92
N ARG A 203 -12.48 -23.52 17.51
CA ARG A 203 -11.94 -22.22 17.92
C ARG A 203 -10.93 -21.69 16.93
N TYR A 204 -11.01 -20.40 16.64
CA TYR A 204 -10.16 -19.70 15.69
C TYR A 204 -9.62 -18.42 16.33
N LEU A 205 -8.31 -18.21 16.31
CA LEU A 205 -7.71 -16.91 16.64
C LEU A 205 -7.67 -16.04 15.39
N VAL A 206 -8.43 -14.94 15.40
CA VAL A 206 -8.57 -14.05 14.24
C VAL A 206 -7.41 -13.04 14.19
N HIS A 207 -6.67 -13.01 13.08
CA HIS A 207 -5.57 -12.07 12.90
C HIS A 207 -6.07 -10.73 12.34
N GLY A 208 -5.45 -9.61 12.76
CA GLY A 208 -5.87 -8.27 12.37
C GLY A 208 -5.28 -7.75 11.06
N ASP A 209 -4.21 -8.35 10.55
CA ASP A 209 -3.46 -7.89 9.38
C ASP A 209 -4.21 -8.05 8.05
N LEU A 210 -5.20 -8.94 7.99
CA LEU A 210 -6.07 -9.17 6.83
C LEU A 210 -7.55 -9.24 7.23
N PHE A 211 -7.95 -8.40 8.19
CA PHE A 211 -9.34 -8.28 8.61
C PHE A 211 -10.06 -7.17 7.82
N GLU A 212 -11.15 -7.53 7.15
CA GLU A 212 -12.01 -6.59 6.44
C GLU A 212 -13.46 -6.76 6.90
N GLU A 213 -14.16 -5.66 7.16
CA GLU A 213 -15.58 -5.63 7.50
C GLU A 213 -16.34 -4.72 6.54
N ARG A 214 -17.44 -5.21 5.97
CA ARG A 214 -18.29 -4.46 5.05
C ARG A 214 -19.75 -4.72 5.33
N THR A 215 -20.50 -3.66 5.52
CA THR A 215 -21.97 -3.73 5.64
C THR A 215 -22.60 -3.70 4.25
N THR A 216 -23.67 -4.47 4.06
CA THR A 216 -24.47 -4.38 2.84
C THR A 216 -25.10 -2.98 2.71
N PRO A 217 -25.41 -2.50 1.49
CA PRO A 217 -25.98 -1.16 1.29
C PRO A 217 -27.29 -0.92 2.03
N ASP A 218 -28.08 -1.96 2.27
CA ASP A 218 -29.33 -1.94 3.03
C ASP A 218 -29.14 -2.07 4.55
N GLY A 219 -27.90 -2.23 5.04
CA GLY A 219 -27.60 -2.40 6.46
C GLY A 219 -27.96 -3.78 7.05
N ALA A 220 -28.53 -4.67 6.23
CA ALA A 220 -29.16 -5.91 6.68
C ALA A 220 -28.18 -7.05 6.97
N ALA A 221 -26.95 -7.00 6.44
CA ALA A 221 -25.90 -7.94 6.75
C ALA A 221 -24.52 -7.29 6.86
N VAL A 222 -23.63 -7.97 7.57
CA VAL A 222 -22.20 -7.60 7.68
C VAL A 222 -21.34 -8.74 7.16
N HIS A 223 -20.54 -8.45 6.15
CA HIS A 223 -19.53 -9.33 5.62
C HIS A 223 -18.22 -9.12 6.36
N ARG A 224 -17.58 -10.21 6.79
CA ARG A 224 -16.24 -10.19 7.38
C ARG A 224 -15.33 -11.17 6.66
N TYR A 225 -14.10 -10.73 6.42
CA TYR A 225 -13.04 -11.52 5.85
C TYR A 225 -11.86 -11.50 6.81
N ALA A 226 -11.30 -12.65 7.12
CA ALA A 226 -10.17 -12.70 8.03
C ALA A 226 -9.27 -13.90 7.80
N ARG A 227 -7.96 -13.68 7.95
CA ARG A 227 -7.02 -14.76 8.22
C ARG A 227 -7.14 -15.14 9.70
N ALA A 228 -7.15 -16.43 9.98
CA ALA A 228 -7.19 -16.92 11.35
C ALA A 228 -6.34 -18.17 11.54
N LEU A 229 -5.99 -18.47 12.78
CA LEU A 229 -5.38 -19.74 13.17
C LEU A 229 -6.44 -20.63 13.84
N ARG A 230 -6.72 -21.78 13.26
CA ARG A 230 -7.52 -22.81 13.93
C ARG A 230 -6.76 -23.35 15.14
N LEU A 231 -7.36 -23.22 16.32
CA LEU A 231 -6.82 -23.71 17.57
C LEU A 231 -7.16 -25.20 17.75
N GLY A 232 -6.20 -25.97 18.26
CA GLY A 232 -6.33 -27.43 18.44
C GLY A 232 -5.46 -28.21 17.47
N SER A 233 -5.54 -29.54 17.52
CA SER A 233 -4.72 -30.43 16.68
C SER A 233 -5.49 -30.92 15.44
N PRO A 234 -5.00 -30.67 14.21
CA PRO A 234 -3.82 -29.89 13.86
C PRO A 234 -4.11 -28.38 13.79
N HIS A 235 -3.14 -27.60 14.28
CA HIS A 235 -3.12 -26.14 14.11
C HIS A 235 -2.99 -25.83 12.62
N GLN A 236 -3.86 -24.97 12.11
CA GLN A 236 -3.91 -24.68 10.68
C GLN A 236 -4.36 -23.24 10.46
N HIS A 237 -3.62 -22.52 9.64
CA HIS A 237 -4.05 -21.21 9.16
C HIS A 237 -5.23 -21.39 8.20
N VAL A 238 -6.20 -20.47 8.28
CA VAL A 238 -7.44 -20.50 7.51
C VAL A 238 -7.79 -19.11 7.00
N TRP A 239 -8.60 -19.08 5.95
CA TRP A 239 -9.27 -17.89 5.44
C TRP A 239 -10.77 -18.03 5.72
N LEU A 240 -11.31 -17.10 6.51
CA LEU A 240 -12.71 -17.08 6.94
C LEU A 240 -13.46 -16.00 6.19
N ARG A 241 -14.59 -16.36 5.56
CA ARG A 241 -15.59 -15.42 5.05
C ARG A 241 -16.87 -15.62 5.85
N GLN A 242 -17.32 -14.59 6.54
CA GLN A 242 -18.51 -14.65 7.39
C GLN A 242 -19.54 -13.64 6.92
N VAL A 243 -20.81 -14.03 6.92
CA VAL A 243 -21.97 -13.16 6.77
C VAL A 243 -22.73 -13.18 8.09
N GLU A 244 -22.82 -12.04 8.77
CA GLU A 244 -23.71 -11.81 9.92
C GLU A 244 -25.04 -11.26 9.40
N VAL A 245 -26.14 -11.93 9.74
CA VAL A 245 -27.50 -11.51 9.41
C VAL A 245 -28.02 -10.60 10.53
N ARG A 246 -28.34 -9.35 10.19
CA ARG A 246 -29.02 -8.40 11.11
C ARG A 246 -30.52 -8.32 10.84
N GLN A 247 -30.90 -8.45 9.58
CA GLN A 247 -32.30 -8.44 9.14
C GLN A 247 -32.44 -9.34 7.90
N GLU A 248 -33.53 -10.10 7.82
CA GLU A 248 -33.82 -10.89 6.63
C GLU A 248 -34.24 -9.98 5.47
N THR A 249 -33.43 -9.95 4.41
CA THR A 249 -33.73 -9.26 3.15
C THR A 249 -33.27 -10.11 1.95
N PRO A 250 -33.77 -9.84 0.73
CA PRO A 250 -33.27 -10.50 -0.48
C PRO A 250 -31.75 -10.32 -0.70
N THR A 251 -31.18 -9.19 -0.25
CA THR A 251 -29.73 -8.93 -0.26
C THR A 251 -28.99 -9.95 0.61
N VAL A 252 -29.49 -10.19 1.83
CA VAL A 252 -28.91 -11.18 2.74
C VAL A 252 -29.03 -12.59 2.18
N ALA A 253 -30.20 -12.96 1.64
CA ALA A 253 -30.37 -14.26 0.99
C ALA A 253 -29.37 -14.46 -0.17
N THR A 254 -29.08 -13.40 -0.93
CA THR A 254 -28.08 -13.41 -2.00
C THR A 254 -26.66 -13.59 -1.47
N ALA A 255 -26.31 -12.92 -0.37
CA ALA A 255 -25.00 -13.04 0.30
C ALA A 255 -24.78 -14.45 0.87
N LEU A 256 -25.78 -15.02 1.54
CA LEU A 256 -25.74 -16.39 2.05
C LEU A 256 -25.65 -17.41 0.91
N ALA A 257 -26.42 -17.21 -0.16
CA ALA A 257 -26.35 -18.04 -1.35
C ALA A 257 -24.98 -17.98 -2.02
N ALA A 258 -24.26 -16.85 -1.95
CA ALA A 258 -22.89 -16.75 -2.46
C ALA A 258 -21.91 -17.63 -1.68
N LEU A 259 -21.97 -17.70 -0.35
CA LEU A 259 -21.14 -18.61 0.45
C LEU A 259 -21.43 -20.08 0.12
N THR A 260 -22.71 -20.42 -0.05
CA THR A 260 -23.17 -21.77 -0.44
C THR A 260 -22.66 -22.13 -1.84
N ARG A 261 -22.78 -21.22 -2.82
CA ARG A 261 -22.24 -21.43 -4.16
C ARG A 261 -20.72 -21.56 -4.18
N GLU A 262 -20.01 -20.78 -3.36
CA GLU A 262 -18.55 -20.87 -3.26
C GLU A 262 -18.14 -22.23 -2.70
N ARG A 263 -18.80 -22.71 -1.63
CA ARG A 263 -18.62 -24.08 -1.12
C ARG A 263 -18.81 -25.11 -2.22
N ASP A 264 -19.86 -24.99 -3.03
CA ASP A 264 -20.17 -25.96 -4.10
C ASP A 264 -19.14 -25.93 -5.24
N LEU A 265 -18.68 -24.74 -5.63
CA LEU A 265 -17.59 -24.58 -6.61
C LEU A 265 -16.29 -25.24 -6.10
N LEU A 266 -15.99 -25.10 -4.82
CA LEU A 266 -14.80 -25.70 -4.19
C LEU A 266 -14.94 -27.22 -4.00
N ALA A 267 -16.15 -27.72 -3.78
CA ALA A 267 -16.44 -29.15 -3.65
C ALA A 267 -16.43 -29.89 -5.00
N ALA A 268 -16.72 -29.19 -6.10
CA ALA A 268 -16.70 -29.76 -7.45
C ALA A 268 -15.29 -30.16 -7.90
N PRO A 269 -15.15 -31.09 -8.88
CA PRO A 269 -13.84 -31.50 -9.40
C PRO A 269 -12.95 -30.36 -9.90
N THR A 270 -13.54 -29.24 -10.32
CA THR A 270 -12.81 -28.01 -10.66
C THR A 270 -12.13 -27.35 -9.47
N GLY A 271 -12.85 -27.27 -8.34
CA GLY A 271 -12.39 -26.67 -7.09
C GLY A 271 -11.41 -27.55 -6.31
N GLN A 272 -11.29 -28.82 -6.66
CA GLN A 272 -10.34 -29.77 -6.04
C GLN A 272 -8.98 -29.82 -6.75
N ARG A 273 -8.79 -29.02 -7.80
CA ARG A 273 -7.50 -28.96 -8.52
C ARG A 273 -6.44 -28.29 -7.66
N ARG A 274 -5.19 -28.72 -7.87
CA ARG A 274 -4.04 -28.07 -7.23
C ARG A 274 -3.99 -26.59 -7.64
N GLY A 275 -3.84 -25.71 -6.66
CA GLY A 275 -3.89 -24.26 -6.85
C GLY A 275 -5.26 -23.65 -6.56
N MET A 276 -6.33 -24.44 -6.39
CA MET A 276 -7.59 -23.94 -5.86
C MET A 276 -7.57 -23.84 -4.32
N PRO A 277 -8.41 -22.98 -3.72
CA PRO A 277 -8.60 -22.95 -2.28
C PRO A 277 -9.13 -24.30 -1.77
N ARG A 278 -8.58 -24.82 -0.67
CA ARG A 278 -9.09 -26.08 -0.10
C ARG A 278 -10.23 -25.79 0.86
N LEU A 279 -11.43 -26.27 0.55
CA LEU A 279 -12.60 -26.20 1.44
C LEU A 279 -12.33 -26.92 2.77
N LEU A 280 -12.67 -26.30 3.90
CA LEU A 280 -12.61 -26.91 5.23
C LEU A 280 -14.00 -27.16 5.79
N GLU A 281 -14.83 -26.12 5.85
CA GLU A 281 -16.21 -26.20 6.35
C GLU A 281 -17.02 -24.98 5.91
N LEU A 282 -18.34 -25.17 5.87
CA LEU A 282 -19.33 -24.10 5.91
C LEU A 282 -20.10 -24.29 7.22
N ALA A 283 -19.96 -23.35 8.15
CA ALA A 283 -20.61 -23.41 9.46
C ALA A 283 -21.76 -22.41 9.52
N GLU A 284 -22.88 -22.85 10.09
CA GLU A 284 -24.06 -22.04 10.35
C GLU A 284 -24.26 -21.96 11.86
N ASP A 285 -24.17 -20.75 12.39
CA ASP A 285 -24.47 -20.39 13.77
C ASP A 285 -25.69 -19.44 13.78
N ALA A 286 -26.27 -19.14 14.95
CA ALA A 286 -27.58 -18.49 15.08
C ALA A 286 -27.82 -17.25 14.18
N GLU A 287 -26.81 -16.39 14.02
CA GLU A 287 -26.90 -15.16 13.20
C GLU A 287 -25.78 -15.08 12.16
N THR A 288 -24.95 -16.11 12.02
CA THR A 288 -23.76 -16.04 11.16
C THR A 288 -23.57 -17.30 10.34
N THR A 289 -23.23 -17.12 9.07
CA THR A 289 -22.76 -18.20 8.20
C THR A 289 -21.31 -17.95 7.83
N THR A 290 -20.43 -18.93 8.05
CA THR A 290 -18.99 -18.79 7.85
C THR A 290 -18.43 -19.88 6.94
N LEU A 291 -17.80 -19.49 5.84
CA LEU A 291 -17.04 -20.37 4.97
C LEU A 291 -15.55 -20.30 5.30
N ALA A 292 -14.99 -21.43 5.73
CA ALA A 292 -13.56 -21.59 6.00
C ALA A 292 -12.86 -22.36 4.87
N THR A 293 -11.79 -21.78 4.33
CA THR A 293 -10.84 -22.47 3.45
C THR A 293 -9.46 -22.51 4.09
N ALA A 294 -8.64 -23.48 3.68
CA ALA A 294 -7.27 -23.58 4.18
C ALA A 294 -6.43 -22.42 3.66
N TRP A 295 -5.65 -21.83 4.55
CA TRP A 295 -4.50 -21.02 4.18
C TRP A 295 -3.30 -21.97 4.04
N PRO A 296 -2.65 -22.06 2.86
CA PRO A 296 -1.54 -22.98 2.67
C PRO A 296 -0.38 -22.74 3.63
N SER A 297 0.32 -23.79 4.01
CA SER A 297 1.51 -23.69 4.85
C SER A 297 2.79 -23.73 4.02
N SER A 298 3.78 -22.92 4.41
CA SER A 298 5.15 -23.00 3.90
C SER A 298 5.89 -24.18 4.51
N ARG A 299 7.11 -24.47 4.03
CA ARG A 299 7.99 -25.52 4.56
C ARG A 299 8.42 -25.26 6.01
N SER A 300 8.42 -24.01 6.47
CA SER A 300 8.69 -23.67 7.87
C SER A 300 7.49 -23.92 8.79
N GLY A 301 6.34 -24.36 8.25
CA GLY A 301 5.10 -24.56 9.00
C GLY A 301 4.29 -23.27 9.22
N GLY A 302 4.83 -22.12 8.81
CA GLY A 302 4.12 -20.84 8.80
C GLY A 302 3.08 -20.74 7.68
N PRO A 303 2.25 -19.67 7.68
CA PRO A 303 1.36 -19.38 6.58
C PRO A 303 2.16 -19.02 5.32
N CYS A 304 1.74 -19.47 4.14
CA CYS A 304 2.30 -19.00 2.87
C CYS A 304 2.02 -17.50 2.69
N ASP A 305 2.97 -16.82 2.05
CA ASP A 305 2.83 -15.43 1.65
C ASP A 305 2.01 -15.29 0.36
N THR A 306 1.45 -14.10 0.17
CA THR A 306 0.82 -13.70 -1.09
C THR A 306 1.88 -13.18 -2.06
N LEU A 307 1.53 -13.11 -3.35
CA LEU A 307 2.41 -12.59 -4.38
C LEU A 307 2.75 -11.10 -4.16
N ASP A 308 1.94 -10.40 -3.36
CA ASP A 308 2.12 -8.98 -3.00
C ASP A 308 3.47 -8.70 -2.34
N LEU A 309 3.95 -9.60 -1.47
CA LEU A 309 5.27 -9.48 -0.82
C LEU A 309 6.46 -9.72 -1.75
N PHE A 310 6.20 -10.14 -2.99
CA PHE A 310 7.24 -10.44 -3.97
C PHE A 310 7.19 -9.53 -5.19
N LEU A 311 6.34 -8.51 -5.17
CA LEU A 311 6.39 -7.43 -6.15
C LEU A 311 7.74 -6.70 -6.03
N PRO A 312 8.32 -6.26 -7.16
CA PRO A 312 9.52 -5.44 -7.14
C PRO A 312 9.18 -4.03 -6.62
N ASP A 313 10.12 -3.41 -5.94
CA ASP A 313 9.97 -2.01 -5.51
C ASP A 313 9.90 -1.08 -6.74
N PRO A 314 9.22 0.09 -6.66
CA PRO A 314 9.20 1.05 -7.74
C PRO A 314 10.61 1.47 -8.19
N GLY A 315 10.97 1.16 -9.44
CA GLY A 315 12.30 1.43 -10.00
C GLY A 315 13.33 0.30 -9.84
N GLU A 316 13.00 -0.77 -9.12
CA GLU A 316 13.77 -2.02 -9.14
C GLU A 316 13.63 -2.65 -10.53
N ILE A 317 14.75 -2.99 -11.17
CA ILE A 317 14.76 -3.80 -12.38
C ILE A 317 14.75 -5.26 -11.93
N PRO A 318 13.67 -6.03 -12.16
CA PRO A 318 13.59 -7.40 -11.69
C PRO A 318 14.66 -8.27 -12.37
N ASP A 319 15.32 -9.12 -11.60
CA ASP A 319 16.22 -10.15 -12.14
C ASP A 319 15.46 -11.02 -13.17
N GLY A 320 16.06 -11.20 -14.35
CA GLY A 320 15.55 -12.03 -15.45
C GLY A 320 15.12 -13.43 -14.99
N LEU A 321 15.88 -14.08 -14.11
CA LEU A 321 15.51 -15.41 -13.59
C LEU A 321 14.28 -15.37 -12.69
N ARG A 322 14.14 -14.30 -11.89
CA ARG A 322 13.00 -14.10 -10.98
C ARG A 322 11.72 -13.85 -11.77
N ILE A 323 11.76 -12.96 -12.77
CA ILE A 323 10.58 -12.67 -13.60
C ILE A 323 10.15 -13.91 -14.40
N THR A 324 11.09 -14.59 -15.07
CA THR A 324 10.85 -15.86 -15.78
C THR A 324 10.19 -16.92 -14.89
N GLY A 325 10.64 -17.06 -13.63
CA GLY A 325 10.00 -17.93 -12.65
C GLY A 325 8.53 -17.57 -12.37
N PHE A 326 8.23 -16.28 -12.22
CA PHE A 326 6.85 -15.82 -12.02
C PHE A 326 5.97 -16.02 -13.26
N LEU A 327 6.49 -15.79 -14.46
CA LEU A 327 5.73 -15.99 -15.69
C LEU A 327 5.31 -17.46 -15.86
N ARG A 328 6.24 -18.40 -15.62
CA ARG A 328 5.91 -19.83 -15.63
C ARG A 328 4.85 -20.19 -14.58
N ALA A 329 4.96 -19.61 -13.38
CA ALA A 329 4.00 -19.89 -12.32
C ALA A 329 2.62 -19.29 -12.61
N LEU A 330 2.56 -18.10 -13.21
CA LEU A 330 1.32 -17.45 -13.68
C LEU A 330 0.70 -18.18 -14.87
N ALA A 331 1.49 -18.76 -15.77
CA ALA A 331 0.96 -19.64 -16.81
C ALA A 331 0.23 -20.86 -16.20
N GLY A 332 0.80 -21.47 -15.16
CA GLY A 332 0.14 -22.52 -14.40
C GLY A 332 -1.20 -22.08 -13.80
N LEU A 333 -1.29 -20.83 -13.34
CA LEU A 333 -2.54 -20.23 -12.86
C LEU A 333 -3.53 -19.99 -14.02
N CYS A 334 -3.07 -19.53 -15.18
CA CYS A 334 -3.90 -19.35 -16.37
C CYS A 334 -4.57 -20.66 -16.81
N HIS A 335 -3.85 -21.79 -16.75
CA HIS A 335 -4.45 -23.11 -17.02
C HIS A 335 -5.56 -23.47 -16.04
N LEU A 336 -5.44 -23.05 -14.77
CA LEU A 336 -6.49 -23.24 -13.77
C LEU A 336 -7.73 -22.39 -14.10
N LEU A 337 -7.51 -21.13 -14.49
CA LEU A 337 -8.57 -20.21 -14.91
C LEU A 337 -9.27 -20.68 -16.18
N ALA A 338 -8.54 -21.24 -17.15
CA ALA A 338 -9.12 -21.80 -18.38
C ALA A 338 -10.21 -22.84 -18.07
N VAL A 339 -9.98 -23.72 -17.09
CA VAL A 339 -10.96 -24.73 -16.66
C VAL A 339 -12.23 -24.10 -16.06
N MET A 340 -12.12 -22.94 -15.40
CA MET A 340 -13.27 -22.19 -14.91
C MET A 340 -13.98 -21.46 -16.06
N HIS A 341 -13.22 -20.90 -17.01
CA HIS A 341 -13.72 -20.19 -18.18
C HIS A 341 -14.50 -21.10 -19.14
N ASP A 342 -14.11 -22.38 -19.27
CA ASP A 342 -14.87 -23.40 -20.00
C ASP A 342 -16.31 -23.59 -19.47
N ARG A 343 -16.54 -23.20 -18.21
CA ARG A 343 -17.86 -23.21 -17.55
C ARG A 343 -18.45 -21.81 -17.42
N ASN A 344 -17.93 -20.83 -18.16
CA ASN A 344 -18.30 -19.43 -18.11
C ASN A 344 -18.29 -18.84 -16.67
N THR A 345 -17.33 -19.26 -15.85
CA THR A 345 -17.18 -18.82 -14.47
C THR A 345 -15.88 -18.01 -14.34
N PRO A 346 -15.89 -16.69 -14.55
CA PRO A 346 -14.72 -15.86 -14.29
C PRO A 346 -14.47 -15.70 -12.79
N HIS A 347 -13.20 -15.55 -12.41
CA HIS A 347 -12.73 -15.35 -11.05
C HIS A 347 -13.07 -13.94 -10.52
N ARG A 348 -12.84 -12.91 -11.34
CA ARG A 348 -13.17 -11.49 -11.12
C ARG A 348 -12.40 -10.78 -9.99
N TYR A 349 -11.63 -11.49 -9.17
CA TYR A 349 -10.79 -10.95 -8.10
C TYR A 349 -9.32 -11.42 -8.19
N LEU A 350 -8.59 -11.09 -9.25
CA LEU A 350 -7.17 -11.42 -9.35
C LEU A 350 -6.30 -10.19 -9.05
N SER A 351 -5.43 -10.33 -8.05
CA SER A 351 -4.38 -9.39 -7.66
C SER A 351 -3.26 -10.15 -6.93
N PRO A 352 -2.09 -9.55 -6.71
CA PRO A 352 -1.01 -10.21 -5.99
C PRO A 352 -1.41 -10.62 -4.56
N ALA A 353 -2.21 -9.80 -3.86
CA ALA A 353 -2.78 -10.14 -2.55
C ALA A 353 -3.81 -11.30 -2.57
N GLY A 354 -4.39 -11.61 -3.73
CA GLY A 354 -5.33 -12.72 -3.92
C GLY A 354 -4.68 -14.04 -4.37
N ILE A 355 -3.36 -14.06 -4.55
CA ILE A 355 -2.60 -15.21 -5.07
C ILE A 355 -1.54 -15.59 -4.06
N PHE A 356 -1.59 -16.82 -3.55
CA PHE A 356 -0.53 -17.39 -2.71
C PHE A 356 0.65 -17.86 -3.54
N ARG A 357 1.84 -17.73 -2.95
CA ARG A 357 3.06 -18.34 -3.48
C ARG A 357 3.50 -19.46 -2.54
N HIS A 358 3.70 -20.65 -3.10
CA HIS A 358 4.34 -21.76 -2.40
C HIS A 358 5.86 -21.67 -2.51
N ASP A 359 6.56 -22.27 -1.55
CA ASP A 359 8.03 -22.31 -1.53
C ASP A 359 8.65 -23.03 -2.74
N ASP A 360 7.88 -23.86 -3.45
CA ASP A 360 8.31 -24.51 -4.70
C ASP A 360 8.10 -23.63 -5.94
N GLY A 361 7.68 -22.38 -5.73
CA GLY A 361 7.42 -21.38 -6.77
C GLY A 361 6.03 -21.47 -7.39
N ARG A 362 5.20 -22.47 -7.05
CA ARG A 362 3.84 -22.59 -7.59
C ARG A 362 2.89 -21.56 -6.98
N LEU A 363 1.87 -21.18 -7.74
CA LEU A 363 0.83 -20.26 -7.29
C LEU A 363 -0.48 -20.98 -6.95
N ALA A 364 -1.25 -20.38 -6.04
CA ALA A 364 -2.60 -20.83 -5.70
C ALA A 364 -3.53 -19.62 -5.48
N LEU A 365 -4.81 -19.78 -5.78
CA LEU A 365 -5.84 -18.79 -5.52
C LEU A 365 -6.22 -18.78 -4.03
N ARG A 366 -6.53 -17.59 -3.49
CA ARG A 366 -6.95 -17.43 -2.10
C ARG A 366 -8.41 -17.85 -1.86
N ASP A 367 -9.32 -17.43 -2.75
CA ASP A 367 -10.76 -17.63 -2.62
C ASP A 367 -11.46 -17.65 -3.99
N LEU A 368 -12.74 -18.00 -4.04
CA LEU A 368 -13.60 -17.92 -5.23
C LEU A 368 -14.83 -17.05 -4.96
N GLY A 369 -14.71 -16.06 -4.05
CA GLY A 369 -15.85 -15.34 -3.49
C GLY A 369 -16.63 -14.57 -4.57
N LEU A 370 -15.93 -13.78 -5.39
CA LEU A 370 -16.59 -13.09 -6.50
C LEU A 370 -17.06 -14.07 -7.57
N ALA A 371 -16.36 -15.16 -7.87
CA ALA A 371 -16.86 -16.16 -8.81
C ALA A 371 -18.22 -16.76 -8.40
N ALA A 372 -18.51 -16.82 -7.09
CA ALA A 372 -19.75 -17.35 -6.53
C ALA A 372 -20.84 -16.29 -6.27
N ALA A 373 -20.51 -15.00 -6.32
CA ALA A 373 -21.45 -13.90 -6.11
C ALA A 373 -22.06 -13.41 -7.44
N PRO A 374 -23.19 -12.69 -7.42
CA PRO A 374 -23.62 -11.89 -8.56
C PRO A 374 -22.60 -10.79 -8.90
N PHE A 375 -22.69 -10.21 -10.09
CA PHE A 375 -21.86 -9.08 -10.46
C PHE A 375 -22.36 -7.77 -9.87
N GLU A 376 -21.45 -7.04 -9.22
CA GLU A 376 -21.68 -5.69 -8.73
C GLU A 376 -20.71 -4.69 -9.39
N PRO A 377 -21.21 -3.57 -9.95
CA PRO A 377 -20.35 -2.55 -10.55
C PRO A 377 -19.31 -2.01 -9.58
N GLY A 378 -18.05 -1.99 -10.00
CA GLY A 378 -16.93 -1.52 -9.19
C GLY A 378 -16.34 -2.59 -8.26
N GLU A 379 -16.76 -3.85 -8.35
CA GLU A 379 -16.12 -4.96 -7.65
C GLU A 379 -14.64 -5.15 -8.05
N GLY A 380 -13.93 -6.00 -7.31
CA GLY A 380 -12.53 -6.33 -7.60
C GLY A 380 -11.52 -5.29 -7.09
N PRO A 381 -10.24 -5.67 -7.07
CA PRO A 381 -9.15 -4.87 -6.52
C PRO A 381 -8.88 -3.63 -7.37
N SER A 382 -8.86 -2.44 -6.75
CA SER A 382 -8.82 -1.15 -7.47
C SER A 382 -7.68 -1.06 -8.50
N ALA A 383 -6.45 -1.42 -8.13
CA ALA A 383 -5.29 -1.30 -9.03
C ALA A 383 -5.30 -2.28 -10.23
N TYR A 384 -6.06 -3.38 -10.16
CA TYR A 384 -6.10 -4.41 -11.21
C TYR A 384 -7.48 -4.55 -11.85
N ARG A 385 -8.45 -3.75 -11.43
CA ARG A 385 -9.84 -3.80 -11.90
C ARG A 385 -9.90 -3.57 -13.41
N ALA A 386 -10.52 -4.51 -14.12
CA ALA A 386 -10.72 -4.38 -15.55
C ALA A 386 -11.72 -3.24 -15.88
N PRO A 387 -11.56 -2.51 -17.00
CA PRO A 387 -12.42 -1.37 -17.34
C PRO A 387 -13.92 -1.69 -17.34
N GLU A 388 -14.30 -2.88 -17.81
CA GLU A 388 -15.69 -3.35 -17.84
C GLU A 388 -16.29 -3.58 -16.45
N GLN A 389 -15.50 -3.94 -15.44
CA GLN A 389 -15.99 -4.11 -14.06
C GLN A 389 -16.42 -2.78 -13.45
N GLY A 390 -15.90 -1.64 -13.95
CA GLY A 390 -16.33 -0.30 -13.54
C GLY A 390 -17.63 0.17 -14.22
N ARG A 391 -18.15 -0.56 -15.20
CA ARG A 391 -19.34 -0.16 -15.97
C ARG A 391 -20.60 -0.75 -15.33
N ARG A 392 -21.71 -0.01 -15.42
CA ARG A 392 -23.01 -0.40 -14.83
C ARG A 392 -23.76 -1.53 -15.57
N ARG A 393 -23.20 -2.12 -16.63
CA ARG A 393 -23.92 -3.10 -17.48
C ARG A 393 -23.47 -4.54 -17.15
N PRO A 394 -24.32 -5.38 -16.52
CA PRO A 394 -23.94 -6.72 -16.00
C PRO A 394 -23.51 -7.79 -17.03
N GLY A 395 -23.64 -7.53 -18.34
CA GLY A 395 -23.26 -8.49 -19.39
C GLY A 395 -21.89 -8.26 -20.01
N GLN A 396 -21.10 -7.29 -19.50
CA GLN A 396 -19.78 -6.97 -20.05
C GLN A 396 -18.62 -7.65 -19.30
N VAL A 397 -18.91 -8.36 -18.19
CA VAL A 397 -17.90 -9.07 -17.40
C VAL A 397 -17.95 -10.55 -17.74
N GLY A 398 -16.78 -11.14 -17.99
CA GLY A 398 -16.65 -12.52 -18.46
C GLY A 398 -15.22 -13.01 -18.34
N PRO A 399 -14.87 -14.16 -18.95
CA PRO A 399 -13.51 -14.72 -18.95
C PRO A 399 -12.39 -13.71 -19.27
N TRP A 400 -12.64 -12.78 -20.20
CA TRP A 400 -11.70 -11.71 -20.58
C TRP A 400 -11.36 -10.73 -19.44
N THR A 401 -12.18 -10.66 -18.39
CA THR A 401 -11.92 -9.86 -17.19
C THR A 401 -10.74 -10.43 -16.41
N ASP A 402 -10.66 -11.75 -16.27
CA ASP A 402 -9.52 -12.39 -15.60
C ASP A 402 -8.24 -12.24 -16.43
N VAL A 403 -8.35 -12.27 -17.77
CA VAL A 403 -7.20 -12.03 -18.67
C VAL A 403 -6.59 -10.67 -18.41
N TYR A 404 -7.41 -9.63 -18.29
CA TYR A 404 -6.92 -8.29 -17.95
C TYR A 404 -6.22 -8.27 -16.59
N GLN A 405 -6.83 -8.90 -15.57
CA GLN A 405 -6.27 -8.90 -14.22
C GLN A 405 -4.95 -9.66 -14.14
N VAL A 406 -4.81 -10.81 -14.84
CA VAL A 406 -3.54 -11.53 -14.94
C VAL A 406 -2.50 -10.69 -15.68
N ALA A 407 -2.87 -10.08 -16.81
CA ALA A 407 -1.97 -9.20 -17.55
C ALA A 407 -1.50 -8.02 -16.68
N ALA A 408 -2.38 -7.47 -15.84
CA ALA A 408 -2.04 -6.41 -14.90
C ALA A 408 -1.08 -6.87 -13.79
N VAL A 409 -1.20 -8.11 -13.31
CA VAL A 409 -0.24 -8.72 -12.37
C VAL A 409 1.12 -8.91 -13.04
N VAL A 410 1.15 -9.45 -14.27
CA VAL A 410 2.40 -9.61 -15.04
C VAL A 410 3.07 -8.26 -15.28
N TYR A 411 2.29 -7.26 -15.68
CA TYR A 411 2.76 -5.90 -15.88
C TYR A 411 3.41 -5.32 -14.61
N HIS A 412 2.78 -5.52 -13.46
CA HIS A 412 3.31 -5.05 -12.19
C HIS A 412 4.61 -5.75 -11.80
N LEU A 413 4.67 -7.07 -11.93
CA LEU A 413 5.89 -7.84 -11.70
C LEU A 413 7.04 -7.43 -12.63
N ALA A 414 6.71 -6.94 -13.82
CA ALA A 414 7.69 -6.52 -14.82
C ALA A 414 8.20 -5.09 -14.62
N THR A 415 7.36 -4.20 -14.08
CA THR A 415 7.63 -2.74 -14.09
C THR A 415 7.73 -2.11 -12.69
N GLY A 416 7.39 -2.85 -11.63
CA GLY A 416 7.25 -2.31 -10.27
C GLY A 416 6.05 -1.38 -10.09
N HIS A 417 5.17 -1.28 -11.10
CA HIS A 417 3.98 -0.44 -11.04
C HIS A 417 2.77 -1.18 -11.59
N SER A 418 1.61 -1.07 -10.93
CA SER A 418 0.35 -1.51 -11.53
C SER A 418 0.03 -0.70 -12.79
N PRO A 419 -0.61 -1.28 -13.82
CA PRO A 419 -0.94 -0.55 -15.04
C PRO A 419 -1.91 0.61 -14.75
N THR A 420 -1.74 1.73 -15.47
CA THR A 420 -2.76 2.79 -15.46
C THR A 420 -4.00 2.28 -16.19
N ARG A 421 -5.20 2.59 -15.67
CA ARG A 421 -6.45 1.98 -16.16
C ARG A 421 -6.83 2.33 -17.59
N SER A 422 -6.45 3.52 -18.07
CA SER A 422 -6.92 4.06 -19.36
C SER A 422 -5.91 3.86 -20.49
N ASN A 423 -4.61 3.94 -20.20
CA ASN A 423 -3.56 3.87 -21.21
C ASN A 423 -2.23 3.44 -20.56
N PRO A 424 -2.07 2.15 -20.22
CA PRO A 424 -0.82 1.66 -19.68
C PRO A 424 0.29 1.82 -20.72
N VAL A 425 1.48 2.21 -20.26
CA VAL A 425 2.66 2.25 -21.12
C VAL A 425 2.94 0.82 -21.58
N PRO A 426 3.08 0.53 -22.88
CA PRO A 426 3.27 -0.85 -23.31
C PRO A 426 4.55 -1.49 -22.76
N LEU A 427 4.51 -2.78 -22.38
CA LEU A 427 5.68 -3.50 -21.86
C LEU A 427 6.87 -3.49 -22.82
N ARG A 428 6.61 -3.53 -24.13
CA ARG A 428 7.63 -3.39 -25.17
C ARG A 428 8.42 -2.07 -25.12
N ALA A 429 7.88 -1.03 -24.46
CA ALA A 429 8.58 0.24 -24.29
C ALA A 429 9.57 0.21 -23.12
N PHE A 430 9.45 -0.77 -22.22
CA PHE A 430 10.42 -0.99 -21.17
C PHE A 430 11.53 -1.89 -21.73
N ALA A 431 12.79 -1.56 -21.44
CA ALA A 431 13.96 -2.36 -21.82
C ALA A 431 14.10 -3.62 -20.95
N LEU A 432 13.04 -4.44 -20.93
CA LEU A 432 12.94 -5.66 -20.14
C LEU A 432 13.50 -6.86 -20.90
N ALA A 433 14.05 -7.83 -20.17
CA ALA A 433 14.46 -9.12 -20.71
C ALA A 433 13.24 -10.05 -20.93
N LEU A 434 12.18 -9.56 -21.58
CA LEU A 434 10.99 -10.33 -21.93
C LEU A 434 10.97 -10.64 -23.43
N PRO A 435 10.57 -11.85 -23.85
CA PRO A 435 10.34 -12.13 -25.27
C PRO A 435 9.29 -11.16 -25.85
N PRO A 436 9.49 -10.65 -27.08
CA PRO A 436 8.54 -9.72 -27.71
C PRO A 436 7.11 -10.26 -27.79
N GLU A 437 6.95 -11.57 -28.04
CA GLU A 437 5.63 -12.22 -28.07
C GLU A 437 4.91 -12.16 -26.72
N THR A 438 5.65 -12.38 -25.63
CA THR A 438 5.11 -12.32 -24.26
C THR A 438 4.70 -10.89 -23.90
N ALA A 439 5.55 -9.90 -24.21
CA ALA A 439 5.21 -8.50 -24.00
C ALA A 439 3.97 -8.09 -24.81
N ALA A 440 3.86 -8.52 -26.07
CA ALA A 440 2.71 -8.24 -26.93
C ALA A 440 1.41 -8.90 -26.41
N ALA A 441 1.49 -10.13 -25.91
CA ALA A 441 0.33 -10.82 -25.33
C ALA A 441 -0.17 -10.14 -24.05
N VAL A 442 0.74 -9.67 -23.19
CA VAL A 442 0.39 -8.91 -21.98
C VAL A 442 -0.20 -7.55 -22.35
N ASP A 443 0.40 -6.83 -23.30
CA ASP A 443 -0.13 -5.56 -23.82
C ASP A 443 -1.55 -5.74 -24.38
N ALA A 444 -1.79 -6.80 -25.15
CA ALA A 444 -3.11 -7.14 -25.67
C ALA A 444 -4.11 -7.51 -24.55
N GLY A 445 -3.65 -8.22 -23.51
CA GLY A 445 -4.46 -8.53 -22.32
C GLY A 445 -4.93 -7.28 -21.57
N LEU A 446 -4.15 -6.19 -21.60
CA LEU A 446 -4.48 -4.90 -20.99
C LEU A 446 -5.39 -4.00 -21.86
N ALA A 447 -5.86 -4.49 -23.01
CA ALA A 447 -6.73 -3.71 -23.89
C ALA A 447 -8.07 -3.32 -23.22
N THR A 448 -8.50 -2.08 -23.43
CA THR A 448 -9.82 -1.59 -23.00
C THR A 448 -10.96 -2.28 -23.74
N ASP A 449 -10.75 -2.64 -25.00
CA ASP A 449 -11.66 -3.49 -25.77
C ASP A 449 -11.45 -4.96 -25.40
N THR A 450 -12.52 -5.61 -24.95
CA THR A 450 -12.50 -7.00 -24.51
C THR A 450 -12.27 -7.96 -25.68
N ALA A 451 -12.67 -7.58 -26.91
CA ALA A 451 -12.48 -8.40 -28.10
C ALA A 451 -11.02 -8.46 -28.58
N GLY A 452 -10.20 -7.46 -28.19
CA GLY A 452 -8.78 -7.41 -28.50
C GLY A 452 -7.90 -8.24 -27.55
N ARG A 453 -8.47 -8.80 -26.48
CA ARG A 453 -7.72 -9.59 -25.48
C ARG A 453 -7.56 -11.03 -25.96
N PRO A 454 -6.39 -11.66 -25.73
CA PRO A 454 -6.22 -13.09 -25.98
C PRO A 454 -7.13 -13.91 -25.06
N SER A 455 -7.33 -15.19 -25.37
CA SER A 455 -7.88 -16.12 -24.39
C SER A 455 -6.90 -16.32 -23.23
N VAL A 456 -7.39 -16.76 -22.07
CA VAL A 456 -6.49 -17.06 -20.94
C VAL A 456 -5.51 -18.20 -21.26
N ALA A 457 -5.90 -19.12 -22.15
CA ALA A 457 -5.05 -20.20 -22.63
C ALA A 457 -3.93 -19.68 -23.56
N ASP A 458 -4.26 -18.76 -24.48
CA ASP A 458 -3.24 -18.13 -25.34
C ASP A 458 -2.27 -17.28 -24.53
N LEU A 459 -2.77 -16.56 -23.51
CA LEU A 459 -1.93 -15.86 -22.56
C LEU A 459 -1.01 -16.83 -21.82
N ALA A 460 -1.52 -17.98 -21.35
CA ALA A 460 -0.71 -19.01 -20.69
C ALA A 460 0.47 -19.46 -21.58
N VAL A 461 0.22 -19.78 -22.85
CA VAL A 461 1.25 -20.19 -23.81
C VAL A 461 2.31 -19.09 -23.99
N ALA A 462 1.89 -17.83 -24.09
CA ALA A 462 2.81 -16.70 -24.21
C ALA A 462 3.70 -16.51 -22.97
N LEU A 463 3.16 -16.77 -21.77
CA LEU A 463 3.90 -16.72 -20.52
C LEU A 463 4.88 -17.90 -20.37
N GLU A 464 4.51 -19.10 -20.82
CA GLU A 464 5.39 -20.29 -20.77
C GLU A 464 6.64 -20.14 -21.64
N ARG A 465 6.51 -19.50 -22.80
CA ARG A 465 7.63 -19.28 -23.73
C ARG A 465 8.71 -18.34 -23.19
N ALA A 466 8.37 -17.52 -22.20
CA ALA A 466 9.32 -16.65 -21.49
C ALA A 466 9.99 -17.33 -20.28
N GLY A 467 9.55 -18.54 -19.93
CA GLY A 467 9.85 -19.29 -18.72
C GLY A 467 10.98 -20.29 -18.85
#